data_AF-A0A1G9SBW2-F1
#
_entry.id   AF-A0A1G9SBW2-F1
#
_cell.length_a   1.000
_cell.length_b   1.000
_cell.length_c   1.000
_cell.angle_alpha   90.00
_cell.angle_beta   90.00
_cell.angle_gamma   90.00
#
_symmetry.space_group_name_H-M   'P 1'
#
loop_
_entity.id
_entity.type
_entity.pdbx_description
1 polymer ?
#
loop_
_entity_poly.entity_id
_entity_poly.type
_entity_poly.pdbx_seq_one_letter_code
_entity_poly.pdbx_strand_id
1 'polypeptide(L)'
;MRTRTVVAIALSVGVTVLAATGMNYASASSSAPKSAPSVQEADASVPQGGDGQTNFNYRNDNDRNDNFRNDNFRNNDRGRIHVNERTFAAEPGVCTAVISSPATSFNVLNESDRTLEFFRGITCDNGSAIAKIGPGNSSSAIDGTPVLDGATVPFALVGSFRAIDKRHH
;
A
#
# COMPACT_ATOMS: atom_id res chain seq x y z
N MET A 1 -55.94 -1.63 -51.40
CA MET A 1 -55.15 -2.85 -51.12
C MET A 1 -53.76 -2.65 -51.72
N ARG A 2 -52.71 -2.58 -50.90
CA ARG A 2 -51.31 -2.47 -51.39
C ARG A 2 -50.47 -3.49 -50.61
N THR A 3 -49.66 -4.20 -51.37
CA THR A 3 -49.00 -5.48 -51.12
C THR A 3 -48.00 -5.45 -49.96
N ARG A 4 -47.98 -6.53 -49.16
CA ARG A 4 -46.88 -6.85 -48.24
C ARG A 4 -45.89 -7.78 -48.94
N THR A 5 -44.59 -7.51 -48.82
CA THR A 5 -43.56 -8.52 -49.08
C THR A 5 -42.41 -8.31 -48.09
N VAL A 6 -42.09 -9.38 -47.36
CA VAL A 6 -41.05 -9.52 -46.33
C VAL A 6 -39.85 -10.20 -46.99
N VAL A 7 -38.60 -9.79 -46.69
CA VAL A 7 -37.40 -10.65 -46.80
C VAL A 7 -36.34 -10.25 -45.76
N ALA A 8 -35.75 -11.27 -45.13
CA ALA A 8 -34.78 -11.29 -44.02
C ALA A 8 -33.30 -11.32 -44.51
N ILE A 9 -32.36 -11.77 -43.63
CA ILE A 9 -30.96 -12.28 -43.85
C ILE A 9 -29.87 -11.28 -43.37
N ALA A 10 -28.77 -11.63 -42.68
CA ALA A 10 -28.35 -12.79 -41.88
C ALA A 10 -27.05 -12.48 -41.09
N LEU A 11 -26.88 -13.27 -40.03
CA LEU A 11 -25.72 -13.75 -39.25
C LEU A 11 -24.25 -13.35 -39.55
N SER A 12 -23.55 -13.24 -38.40
CA SER A 12 -22.18 -13.67 -38.02
C SER A 12 -20.94 -12.89 -38.47
N VAL A 13 -19.99 -12.69 -37.53
CA VAL A 13 -18.61 -13.25 -37.50
C VAL A 13 -17.88 -12.75 -36.24
N GLY A 14 -17.13 -13.65 -35.58
CA GLY A 14 -16.10 -13.25 -34.61
C GLY A 14 -15.54 -14.42 -33.81
N VAL A 15 -14.72 -15.28 -34.43
CA VAL A 15 -13.88 -16.25 -33.70
C VAL A 15 -12.59 -15.53 -33.31
N THR A 16 -12.30 -15.40 -32.02
CA THR A 16 -11.00 -14.94 -31.51
C THR A 16 -10.16 -16.14 -31.13
N VAL A 17 -8.98 -16.28 -31.76
CA VAL A 17 -7.96 -17.27 -31.39
C VAL A 17 -6.98 -16.59 -30.44
N LEU A 18 -6.89 -17.04 -29.20
CA LEU A 18 -5.81 -16.65 -28.29
C LEU A 18 -4.61 -17.57 -28.53
N ALA A 19 -3.49 -16.98 -28.94
CA ALA A 19 -2.20 -17.66 -28.99
C ALA A 19 -1.69 -17.87 -27.55
N ALA A 20 -1.57 -19.14 -27.13
CA ALA A 20 -0.88 -19.51 -25.90
C ALA A 20 0.63 -19.52 -26.16
N THR A 21 1.36 -18.60 -25.54
CA THR A 21 2.82 -18.67 -25.50
C THR A 21 3.24 -19.74 -24.49
N GLY A 22 3.81 -20.83 -24.99
CA GLY A 22 4.35 -21.91 -24.17
C GLY A 22 5.60 -21.44 -23.42
N MET A 23 5.61 -21.65 -22.10
CA MET A 23 6.82 -21.56 -21.30
C MET A 23 7.63 -22.84 -21.49
N ASN A 24 8.85 -22.70 -22.01
CA ASN A 24 9.83 -23.78 -22.11
C ASN A 24 10.27 -24.19 -20.69
N TYR A 25 9.84 -25.35 -20.23
CA TYR A 25 10.37 -25.99 -19.03
C TYR A 25 11.53 -26.90 -19.45
N ALA A 26 12.76 -26.39 -19.34
CA ALA A 26 13.95 -27.21 -19.54
C ALA A 26 14.15 -28.11 -18.30
N SER A 27 13.95 -29.40 -18.50
CA SER A 27 14.34 -30.47 -17.59
C SER A 27 15.87 -30.56 -17.53
N ALA A 28 16.43 -30.41 -16.34
CA ALA A 28 17.75 -30.94 -16.02
C ALA A 28 17.59 -32.00 -14.93
N SER A 29 17.71 -33.26 -15.34
CA SER A 29 17.76 -34.41 -14.45
C SER A 29 19.15 -34.53 -13.80
N SER A 30 19.24 -34.66 -12.47
CA SER A 30 20.10 -35.65 -11.80
C SER A 30 20.06 -35.61 -10.26
N SER A 31 19.96 -36.82 -9.69
CA SER A 31 20.37 -37.31 -8.35
C SER A 31 19.84 -36.67 -7.06
N ALA A 32 19.02 -37.43 -6.33
CA ALA A 32 18.88 -37.36 -4.87
C ALA A 32 20.01 -38.13 -4.15
N PRO A 33 20.13 -38.07 -2.81
CA PRO A 33 20.20 -36.92 -1.91
C PRO A 33 21.54 -36.94 -1.14
N LYS A 34 22.11 -35.79 -0.77
CA LYS A 34 23.27 -35.77 0.13
C LYS A 34 23.25 -34.56 1.06
N SER A 35 23.03 -34.88 2.34
CA SER A 35 23.49 -34.20 3.55
C SER A 35 23.31 -32.68 3.66
N ALA A 36 22.46 -32.31 4.62
CA ALA A 36 22.31 -30.96 5.13
C ALA A 36 23.65 -30.32 5.57
N PRO A 37 23.89 -29.05 5.24
CA PRO A 37 24.67 -28.14 6.05
C PRO A 37 23.73 -27.16 6.75
N SER A 38 23.98 -27.01 8.05
CA SER A 38 23.38 -26.06 8.98
C SER A 38 23.33 -24.65 8.37
N VAL A 39 22.11 -24.12 8.17
CA VAL A 39 21.93 -22.72 7.78
C VAL A 39 21.87 -21.90 9.07
N GLN A 40 22.79 -20.94 9.18
CA GLN A 40 22.76 -19.86 10.16
C GLN A 40 21.36 -19.27 10.26
N GLU A 41 20.88 -19.11 11.49
CA GLU A 41 19.77 -18.23 11.82
C GLU A 41 20.05 -16.85 11.21
N ALA A 42 19.42 -16.58 10.07
CA ALA A 42 19.19 -15.22 9.63
C ALA A 42 18.00 -14.73 10.45
N ASP A 43 18.32 -13.88 11.43
CA ASP A 43 17.40 -13.14 12.28
C ASP A 43 16.30 -12.52 11.40
N ALA A 44 15.11 -13.13 11.41
CA ALA A 44 13.95 -12.56 10.77
C ALA A 44 13.61 -11.31 11.57
N SER A 45 13.99 -10.13 11.05
CA SER A 45 13.50 -8.85 11.53
C SER A 45 11.99 -8.80 11.29
N VAL A 46 11.22 -9.38 12.20
CA VAL A 46 9.79 -9.15 12.32
C VAL A 46 9.64 -7.64 12.58
N PRO A 47 8.86 -6.89 11.78
CA PRO A 47 8.53 -5.53 12.12
C PRO A 47 7.78 -5.58 13.46
N GLN A 48 8.50 -5.24 14.53
CA GLN A 48 7.99 -5.32 15.88
C GLN A 48 6.87 -4.29 16.00
N GLY A 49 5.64 -4.80 15.95
CA GLY A 49 4.42 -4.02 16.16
C GLY A 49 4.49 -3.38 17.53
N GLY A 50 4.57 -2.06 17.57
CA GLY A 50 4.54 -1.30 18.81
C GLY A 50 3.12 -1.26 19.35
N ASP A 51 2.90 -1.93 20.48
CA ASP A 51 1.73 -1.76 21.34
C ASP A 51 1.80 -0.37 21.99
N GLY A 52 1.50 0.67 21.20
CA GLY A 52 1.43 2.05 21.67
C GLY A 52 0.02 2.41 22.10
N GLN A 53 -0.33 2.14 23.36
CA GLN A 53 -1.48 2.78 24.01
C GLN A 53 -1.32 4.31 23.91
N THR A 54 -2.14 4.99 23.11
CA THR A 54 -2.25 6.44 23.16
C THR A 54 -3.67 6.86 23.49
N ASN A 55 -3.77 7.59 24.60
CA ASN A 55 -4.99 8.19 25.14
C ASN A 55 -5.42 9.36 24.24
N PHE A 56 -6.59 9.27 23.61
CA PHE A 56 -7.12 10.32 22.74
C PHE A 56 -7.68 11.47 23.57
N ASN A 57 -6.88 12.50 23.83
CA ASN A 57 -7.39 13.80 24.26
C ASN A 57 -7.47 14.74 23.05
N TYR A 58 -8.68 14.88 22.50
CA TYR A 58 -9.00 16.00 21.62
C TYR A 58 -8.96 17.30 22.44
N ARG A 59 -7.87 18.07 22.34
CA ARG A 59 -7.88 19.48 22.74
C ARG A 59 -8.03 20.35 21.50
N ASN A 60 -9.18 21.02 21.47
CA ASN A 60 -9.50 22.08 20.52
C ASN A 60 -8.87 23.36 21.08
N ASP A 61 -7.62 23.64 20.71
CA ASP A 61 -6.91 24.82 21.19
C ASP A 61 -7.27 26.04 20.32
N ASN A 62 -8.40 26.66 20.66
CA ASN A 62 -8.58 28.09 20.47
C ASN A 62 -8.10 28.78 21.76
N ASP A 63 -6.80 29.03 21.89
CA ASP A 63 -6.36 30.04 22.84
C ASP A 63 -5.14 30.84 22.36
N ARG A 64 -5.27 32.12 22.66
CA ARG A 64 -4.45 33.23 22.19
C ARG A 64 -3.07 33.21 22.85
N ASN A 65 -2.10 33.71 22.09
CA ASN A 65 -0.97 34.54 22.54
C ASN A 65 -0.36 34.19 23.91
N ASP A 66 0.87 33.67 23.92
CA ASP A 66 1.96 34.33 24.65
C ASP A 66 3.36 33.82 24.26
N ASN A 67 4.26 34.78 24.21
CA ASN A 67 5.68 34.66 23.93
C ASN A 67 6.39 33.75 24.93
N PHE A 68 6.88 32.58 24.48
CA PHE A 68 8.02 31.92 25.10
C PHE A 68 9.01 31.43 24.05
N ARG A 69 10.14 32.15 23.96
CA ARG A 69 11.39 31.66 23.40
C ARG A 69 11.80 30.40 24.19
N ASN A 70 11.59 29.23 23.61
CA ASN A 70 12.18 27.99 24.08
C ASN A 70 12.62 27.14 22.89
N ASP A 71 13.81 27.48 22.36
CA ASP A 71 14.48 26.81 21.26
C ASP A 71 15.04 25.42 21.66
N ASN A 72 14.23 24.52 22.23
CA ASN A 72 14.74 23.19 22.65
C ASN A 72 13.73 22.01 22.61
N PHE A 73 12.69 22.05 21.77
CA PHE A 73 11.81 20.87 21.53
C PHE A 73 11.61 20.52 20.05
N ARG A 74 12.50 20.96 19.15
CA ARG A 74 12.29 20.91 17.69
C ARG A 74 12.48 19.56 16.99
N ASN A 75 12.55 18.41 17.67
CA ASN A 75 12.99 17.17 17.02
C ASN A 75 12.12 15.92 17.17
N ASN A 76 11.02 15.95 17.94
CA ASN A 76 10.22 14.74 18.16
C ASN A 76 8.87 14.68 17.41
N ASP A 77 8.44 15.78 16.79
CA ASP A 77 7.23 15.81 15.99
C ASP A 77 7.55 15.73 14.50
N ARG A 78 8.38 14.75 14.10
CA ARG A 78 8.36 14.28 12.71
C ARG A 78 6.98 13.67 12.53
N GLY A 79 6.02 14.49 12.12
CA GLY A 79 4.61 14.24 12.36
C GLY A 79 4.13 12.86 11.94
N ARG A 80 3.03 12.44 12.56
CA ARG A 80 2.59 11.04 12.55
C ARG A 80 1.81 10.74 11.29
N ILE A 81 1.96 9.51 10.80
CA ILE A 81 1.16 8.97 9.70
C ILE A 81 0.37 7.81 10.27
N HIS A 82 -0.95 7.88 10.22
CA HIS A 82 -1.79 6.78 10.64
C HIS A 82 -2.28 6.06 9.40
N VAL A 83 -2.07 4.75 9.34
CA VAL A 83 -2.59 3.87 8.30
C VAL A 83 -3.44 2.82 8.99
N ASN A 84 -4.76 2.92 8.82
CA ASN A 84 -5.76 2.19 9.59
C ASN A 84 -5.46 2.28 11.10
N GLU A 85 -5.17 1.14 11.73
CA GLU A 85 -4.90 1.02 13.16
C GLU A 85 -3.43 1.28 13.57
N ARG A 86 -2.54 1.52 12.59
CA ARG A 86 -1.10 1.62 12.82
C ARG A 86 -0.60 3.05 12.66
N THR A 87 0.35 3.44 13.52
CA THR A 87 1.02 4.73 13.43
C THR A 87 2.49 4.59 13.02
N PHE A 88 2.91 5.44 12.10
CA PHE A 88 4.26 5.49 11.54
C PHE A 88 4.86 6.89 11.68
N ALA A 89 6.19 6.96 11.64
CA ALA A 89 6.90 8.23 11.52
C ALA A 89 6.93 8.69 10.05
N ALA A 90 6.80 10.00 9.82
CA ALA A 90 6.95 10.58 8.48
C ALA A 90 8.43 10.73 8.06
N GLU A 91 9.20 9.65 8.06
CA GLU A 91 10.59 9.67 7.61
C GLU A 91 10.67 10.06 6.11
N PRO A 92 11.35 11.16 5.75
CA PRO A 92 11.42 11.60 4.35
C PRO A 92 12.28 10.63 3.52
N GLY A 93 11.84 10.36 2.29
CA GLY A 93 12.60 9.56 1.32
C GLY A 93 12.62 8.05 1.56
N VAL A 94 12.15 7.57 2.73
CA VAL A 94 12.06 6.14 3.04
C VAL A 94 10.75 5.57 2.53
N CYS A 95 10.84 4.39 1.91
CA CYS A 95 9.67 3.60 1.56
C CYS A 95 9.27 2.71 2.74
N THR A 96 8.10 2.96 3.29
CA THR A 96 7.56 2.20 4.42
C THR A 96 6.48 1.25 3.91
N ALA A 97 6.72 -0.05 4.01
CA ALA A 97 5.70 -1.06 3.73
C ALA A 97 4.67 -1.11 4.88
N VAL A 98 3.40 -1.27 4.52
CA VAL A 98 2.28 -1.35 5.46
C VAL A 98 1.44 -2.57 5.14
N ILE A 99 1.03 -3.27 6.21
CA ILE A 99 0.14 -4.42 6.14
C ILE A 99 -0.99 -4.17 7.12
N SER A 100 -2.22 -4.28 6.64
CA SER A 100 -3.43 -4.17 7.46
C SER A 100 -4.23 -5.47 7.37
N SER A 101 -4.65 -5.99 8.52
CA SER A 101 -5.33 -7.30 8.62
C SER A 101 -6.27 -7.33 9.84
N PRO A 102 -7.57 -7.63 9.68
CA PRO A 102 -8.29 -7.77 8.42
C PRO A 102 -8.57 -6.39 7.78
N ALA A 103 -8.26 -6.21 6.50
CA ALA A 103 -8.56 -4.97 5.80
C ALA A 103 -8.85 -5.22 4.31
N THR A 104 -9.80 -4.47 3.75
CA THR A 104 -10.10 -4.43 2.31
C THR A 104 -9.61 -3.14 1.65
N SER A 105 -9.30 -2.12 2.45
CA SER A 105 -8.73 -0.85 2.01
C SER A 105 -7.86 -0.20 3.09
N PHE A 106 -7.09 0.81 2.69
CA PHE A 106 -6.34 1.68 3.58
C PHE A 106 -7.06 3.01 3.80
N ASN A 107 -7.10 3.43 5.06
CA ASN A 107 -7.45 4.77 5.51
C ASN A 107 -6.19 5.41 6.07
N VAL A 108 -5.79 6.52 5.49
CA VAL A 108 -4.55 7.18 5.83
C VAL A 108 -4.84 8.58 6.33
N LEU A 109 -4.36 8.90 7.53
CA LEU A 109 -4.35 10.25 8.09
C LEU A 109 -2.91 10.72 8.18
N ASN A 110 -2.61 11.84 7.55
CA ASN A 110 -1.30 12.46 7.56
C ASN A 110 -1.30 13.67 8.51
N GLU A 111 -0.87 13.47 9.74
CA GLU A 111 -0.66 14.56 10.70
C GLU A 111 0.73 15.20 10.55
N SER A 112 1.53 14.72 9.60
CA SER A 112 2.81 15.33 9.28
C SER A 112 2.65 16.59 8.47
N ASP A 113 3.72 17.37 8.46
CA ASP A 113 3.83 18.56 7.64
C ASP A 113 4.24 18.22 6.19
N ARG A 114 4.46 16.96 5.83
CA ARG A 114 4.94 16.48 4.51
C ARG A 114 3.81 15.99 3.62
N THR A 115 4.07 15.88 2.31
CA THR A 115 3.17 15.17 1.39
C THR A 115 3.54 13.69 1.34
N LEU A 116 2.54 12.82 1.44
CA LEU A 116 2.72 11.38 1.27
C LEU A 116 2.36 10.96 -0.15
N GLU A 117 3.19 10.11 -0.71
CA GLU A 117 2.86 9.27 -1.86
C GLU A 117 2.56 7.87 -1.37
N PHE A 118 1.38 7.36 -1.70
CA PHE A 118 0.96 6.01 -1.36
C PHE A 118 0.99 5.13 -2.61
N PHE A 119 1.43 3.88 -2.46
CA PHE A 119 1.67 2.95 -3.55
C PHE A 119 0.98 1.62 -3.29
N ARG A 120 0.62 0.94 -4.39
CA ARG A 120 0.12 -0.43 -4.34
C ARG A 120 1.31 -1.38 -4.23
N GLY A 121 1.29 -2.28 -3.24
CA GLY A 121 2.38 -3.22 -2.96
C GLY A 121 3.44 -2.69 -1.98
N ILE A 122 4.40 -3.56 -1.63
CA ILE A 122 5.38 -3.31 -0.55
C ILE A 122 6.49 -2.32 -0.90
N THR A 123 6.65 -1.97 -2.18
CA THR A 123 7.74 -1.09 -2.65
C THR A 123 7.21 0.15 -3.36
N CYS A 124 7.97 1.25 -3.24
CA CYS A 124 7.64 2.58 -3.77
C CYS A 124 8.24 2.83 -5.17
N ASP A 125 8.62 1.76 -5.88
CA ASP A 125 9.21 1.74 -7.22
C ASP A 125 8.32 1.02 -8.25
N ASN A 126 7.22 0.38 -7.82
CA ASN A 126 6.26 -0.33 -8.68
C ASN A 126 5.38 0.60 -9.55
N GLY A 127 5.82 1.82 -9.83
CA GLY A 127 5.12 2.80 -10.67
C GLY A 127 4.68 4.05 -9.92
N SER A 128 3.68 4.74 -10.48
CA SER A 128 3.16 6.00 -9.93
C SER A 128 2.40 5.77 -8.63
N ALA A 129 2.50 6.75 -7.72
CA ALA A 129 1.68 6.78 -6.53
C ALA A 129 0.18 6.73 -6.90
N ILE A 130 -0.57 5.86 -6.22
CA ILE A 130 -2.02 5.70 -6.40
C ILE A 130 -2.82 6.74 -5.61
N ALA A 131 -2.19 7.35 -4.60
CA ALA A 131 -2.75 8.46 -3.86
C ALA A 131 -1.64 9.43 -3.44
N LYS A 132 -1.99 10.72 -3.40
CA LYS A 132 -1.17 11.78 -2.81
C LYS A 132 -1.95 12.43 -1.67
N ILE A 133 -1.33 12.48 -0.50
CA ILE A 133 -1.99 12.96 0.72
C ILE A 133 -1.19 14.14 1.26
N GLY A 134 -1.80 15.32 1.23
CA GLY A 134 -1.16 16.55 1.68
C GLY A 134 -0.94 16.59 3.20
N PRO A 135 -0.17 17.57 3.67
CA PRO A 135 0.01 17.83 5.10
C PRO A 135 -1.34 18.05 5.80
N GLY A 136 -1.55 17.44 6.96
CA GLY A 136 -2.79 17.55 7.75
C GLY A 136 -4.04 16.95 7.11
N ASN A 137 -3.92 16.25 5.97
CA ASN A 137 -5.05 15.67 5.24
C ASN A 137 -5.19 14.17 5.46
N SER A 138 -6.34 13.64 5.07
CA SER A 138 -6.60 12.21 5.06
C SER A 138 -7.10 11.72 3.70
N SER A 139 -6.96 10.43 3.45
CA SER A 139 -7.55 9.74 2.31
C SER A 139 -8.04 8.37 2.75
N SER A 140 -9.19 7.97 2.23
CA SER A 140 -9.89 6.74 2.61
C SER A 140 -10.13 5.88 1.39
N ALA A 141 -10.37 4.58 1.62
CA ALA A 141 -10.62 3.61 0.57
C ALA A 141 -9.47 3.52 -0.46
N ILE A 142 -8.22 3.71 -0.01
CA ILE A 142 -7.05 3.49 -0.86
C ILE A 142 -6.87 1.98 -1.05
N ASP A 143 -6.79 1.55 -2.30
CA ASP A 143 -6.56 0.16 -2.63
C ASP A 143 -5.16 -0.32 -2.25
N GLY A 144 -5.03 -1.62 -2.01
CA GLY A 144 -3.75 -2.29 -1.85
C GLY A 144 -3.63 -3.57 -2.68
N THR A 145 -2.58 -4.33 -2.39
CA THR A 145 -2.39 -5.69 -2.88
C THR A 145 -3.01 -6.66 -1.87
N PRO A 146 -4.05 -7.41 -2.24
CA PRO A 146 -4.64 -8.40 -1.34
C PRO A 146 -3.67 -9.56 -1.11
N VAL A 147 -3.62 -10.06 0.11
CA VAL A 147 -2.93 -11.31 0.47
C VAL A 147 -3.98 -12.40 0.66
N LEU A 148 -3.78 -13.50 -0.06
CA LEU A 148 -4.63 -14.68 -0.03
C LEU A 148 -3.91 -15.81 0.70
N ASP A 149 -4.61 -16.53 1.57
CA ASP A 149 -4.10 -17.75 2.22
C ASP A 149 -4.90 -18.97 1.74
N GLY A 150 -4.80 -19.28 0.45
CA GLY A 150 -5.56 -20.35 -0.21
C GLY A 150 -7.08 -20.13 -0.30
N ALA A 151 -7.62 -19.14 0.40
CA ALA A 151 -9.01 -18.70 0.34
C ALA A 151 -9.24 -17.66 -0.78
N THR A 152 -10.45 -17.63 -1.34
CA THR A 152 -10.88 -16.61 -2.32
C THR A 152 -11.02 -15.21 -1.70
N VAL A 153 -11.12 -15.14 -0.37
CA VAL A 153 -11.28 -13.87 0.37
C VAL A 153 -9.93 -13.43 0.91
N PRO A 154 -9.49 -12.18 0.62
CA PRO A 154 -8.27 -11.63 1.20
C PRO A 154 -8.36 -11.53 2.71
N PHE A 155 -7.32 -11.99 3.41
CA PHE A 155 -7.24 -11.84 4.87
C PHE A 155 -6.46 -10.58 5.28
N ALA A 156 -5.56 -10.11 4.41
CA ALA A 156 -4.78 -8.91 4.63
C ALA A 156 -4.64 -8.09 3.35
N LEU A 157 -4.28 -6.82 3.54
CA LEU A 157 -3.99 -5.88 2.47
C LEU A 157 -2.60 -5.29 2.68
N VAL A 158 -1.85 -5.15 1.58
CA VAL A 158 -0.49 -4.65 1.60
C VAL A 158 -0.34 -3.43 0.71
N GLY A 159 0.41 -2.45 1.20
CA GLY A 159 0.73 -1.23 0.49
C GLY A 159 2.06 -0.67 0.97
N SER A 160 2.41 0.50 0.48
CA SER A 160 3.55 1.24 0.99
C SER A 160 3.33 2.73 0.81
N PHE A 161 4.06 3.52 1.58
CA PHE A 161 4.07 4.97 1.41
C PHE A 161 5.48 5.54 1.55
N ARG A 162 5.68 6.73 1.00
CA ARG A 162 6.88 7.54 1.19
C ARG A 162 6.49 8.98 1.46
N ALA A 163 7.10 9.59 2.47
CA ALA A 163 6.98 11.02 2.69
C ALA A 163 7.97 11.77 1.78
N ILE A 164 7.47 12.74 1.03
CA ILE A 164 8.29 13.61 0.17
C ILE A 164 8.88 14.74 1.04
N ASP A 165 10.18 14.98 0.91
CA ASP A 165 10.80 16.13 1.58
C ASP A 165 10.36 17.44 0.91
N LYS A 166 10.16 18.49 1.72
CA LYS A 166 9.79 19.82 1.24
C LYS A 166 10.91 20.53 0.46
N ARG A 167 12.12 19.98 0.50
CA ARG A 167 13.34 20.66 0.04
C ARG A 167 13.79 20.32 -1.38
N HIS A 168 13.00 19.58 -2.15
CA HIS A 168 13.30 19.30 -3.55
C HIS A 168 12.29 20.00 -4.47
N HIS A 169 12.61 21.25 -4.80
CA HIS A 169 12.11 21.99 -5.94
C HIS A 169 13.20 22.05 -7.01
#